data_AF-A0A0N9HY14-F1
#
_entry.id   AF-A0A0N9HY14-F1
#
_cell.length_a   1.000
_cell.length_b   1.000
_cell.length_c   1.000
_cell.angle_alpha   90.00
_cell.angle_beta   90.00
_cell.angle_gamma   90.00
#
_symmetry.space_group_name_H-M   'P 1'
#
loop_
_entity.id
_entity.type
_entity.pdbx_description
1 polymer ?
#
loop_
_entity_poly.entity_id
_entity_poly.type
_entity_poly.pdbx_seq_one_letter_code
_entity_poly.pdbx_strand_id
1 'polypeptide(L)'
;MKDCFDGDCVLVLSKPTTVRLDAAKLHYTSMRVTAISADSLTYNVSYPGGGGTTATVGQGVGGSAFSFQGFPKVEVGLTLVDGKPALVLQLGDPA
;
A
#
# COMPACT_ATOMS: atom_id res chain seq x y z
N MET A 1 -1.64 6.95 -11.80
CA MET A 1 -2.03 7.40 -10.46
C MET A 1 -3.36 6.74 -10.14
N LYS A 2 -3.53 6.27 -8.90
CA LYS A 2 -4.75 5.66 -8.36
C LYS A 2 -5.01 6.26 -6.97
N ASP A 3 -6.24 6.15 -6.50
CA ASP A 3 -6.66 6.75 -5.23
C ASP A 3 -7.12 5.66 -4.26
N CYS A 4 -6.74 5.81 -3.00
CA CYS A 4 -7.13 4.95 -1.88
C CYS A 4 -7.07 5.78 -0.59
N PHE A 5 -7.90 6.83 -0.53
CA PHE A 5 -7.77 7.87 0.49
C PHE A 5 -7.99 7.36 1.91
N ASP A 6 -8.90 6.41 2.10
CA ASP A 6 -9.19 5.77 3.39
C ASP A 6 -8.21 4.67 3.79
N GLY A 7 -7.32 4.23 2.88
CA GLY A 7 -6.40 3.13 3.13
C GLY A 7 -7.07 1.75 3.14
N ASP A 8 -8.31 1.65 2.65
CA ASP A 8 -9.05 0.40 2.51
C ASP A 8 -9.55 0.26 1.06
N CYS A 9 -8.81 -0.47 0.24
CA CYS A 9 -9.11 -0.61 -1.18
C CYS A 9 -8.46 -1.83 -1.82
N VAL A 10 -9.05 -2.25 -2.95
CA VAL A 10 -8.46 -3.22 -3.87
C VAL A 10 -8.29 -2.55 -5.23
N LEU A 11 -7.05 -2.47 -5.70
CA LEU A 11 -6.69 -1.76 -6.94
C LEU A 11 -6.02 -2.73 -7.92
N VAL A 12 -6.69 -3.07 -9.02
CA VAL A 12 -6.08 -3.83 -10.11
C VAL A 12 -5.03 -2.97 -10.82
N LEU A 13 -3.79 -3.44 -10.85
CA LEU A 13 -2.65 -2.71 -11.42
C LEU A 13 -1.97 -3.55 -12.50
N SER A 14 -1.62 -2.93 -13.61
CA SER A 14 -0.87 -3.58 -14.70
C SER A 14 0.56 -3.06 -14.87
N LYS A 15 0.92 -2.03 -14.10
CA LYS A 15 2.23 -1.35 -14.16
C LYS A 15 2.49 -0.57 -12.87
N PRO A 16 3.76 -0.18 -12.61
CA PRO A 16 4.12 0.69 -11.49
C PRO A 16 3.27 1.95 -11.45
N THR A 17 2.87 2.37 -10.25
CA THR A 17 1.99 3.53 -10.07
C THR A 17 2.12 4.15 -8.69
N THR A 18 1.75 5.43 -8.59
CA THR A 18 1.55 6.11 -7.31
C THR A 18 0.08 6.00 -6.89
N VAL A 19 -0.14 5.58 -5.66
CA VAL A 19 -1.43 5.52 -4.97
C VAL A 19 -1.51 6.71 -4.02
N ARG A 20 -2.51 7.56 -4.17
CA ARG A 20 -2.75 8.69 -3.25
C ARG A 20 -3.51 8.22 -2.01
N LEU A 21 -3.09 8.74 -0.87
CA LEU A 21 -3.62 8.45 0.46
C LEU A 21 -4.07 9.76 1.13
N ASP A 22 -4.94 9.68 2.14
CA ASP A 22 -5.33 10.84 2.94
C ASP A 22 -4.35 11.06 4.10
N ALA A 23 -3.49 12.07 3.97
CA ALA A 23 -2.50 12.38 5.01
C ALA A 23 -3.14 12.85 6.33
N ALA A 24 -4.37 13.39 6.31
CA ALA A 24 -5.06 13.76 7.54
C ALA A 24 -5.53 12.53 8.32
N LYS A 25 -5.79 11.41 7.63
CA LYS A 25 -6.24 10.15 8.24
C LYS A 25 -5.13 9.14 8.49
N LEU A 26 -4.11 9.12 7.63
CA LEU A 26 -3.09 8.08 7.60
C LEU A 26 -1.68 8.61 7.84
N HIS A 27 -1.50 9.93 7.97
CA HIS A 27 -0.20 10.60 8.01
C HIS A 27 0.60 10.56 6.68
N TYR A 28 0.31 9.63 5.78
CA TYR A 28 0.98 9.50 4.48
C TYR A 28 0.17 10.12 3.34
N THR A 29 0.82 10.85 2.44
CA THR A 29 0.17 11.44 1.25
C THR A 29 0.09 10.46 0.08
N SER A 30 1.02 9.52 0.00
CA SER A 30 1.06 8.54 -1.08
C SER A 30 1.93 7.33 -0.77
N MET A 31 1.67 6.27 -1.53
CA MET A 31 2.51 5.08 -1.66
C MET A 31 2.87 4.89 -3.13
N ARG A 32 4.11 4.49 -3.45
CA ARG A 32 4.53 4.17 -4.81
C ARG A 32 4.73 2.68 -4.99
N VAL A 33 3.89 2.05 -5.81
CA VAL A 33 4.14 0.70 -6.32
C VAL A 33 5.20 0.79 -7.41
N THR A 34 6.34 0.12 -7.21
CA THR A 34 7.51 0.16 -8.11
C THR A 34 7.60 -1.08 -8.99
N ALA A 35 7.04 -2.21 -8.57
CA ALA A 35 6.89 -3.43 -9.35
C ALA A 35 5.64 -4.18 -8.88
N ILE A 36 4.93 -4.83 -9.82
CA ILE A 36 3.82 -5.71 -9.49
C ILE A 36 3.68 -6.81 -10.54
N SER A 37 3.47 -8.05 -10.07
CA SER A 37 3.17 -9.23 -10.87
C SER A 37 2.08 -10.05 -10.15
N ALA A 38 1.69 -11.19 -10.74
CA ALA A 38 0.77 -12.11 -10.09
C ALA A 38 1.33 -12.69 -8.78
N ASP A 39 2.65 -12.70 -8.60
CA ASP A 39 3.32 -13.38 -7.48
C ASP A 39 3.84 -12.40 -6.42
N SER A 40 4.19 -11.18 -6.82
CA SER A 40 4.79 -10.20 -5.90
C SER A 40 4.43 -8.75 -6.20
N LEU A 41 4.50 -7.94 -5.16
CA LEU A 41 4.30 -6.49 -5.18
C LEU A 41 5.46 -5.83 -4.43
N THR A 42 6.17 -4.92 -5.08
CA THR A 42 7.16 -4.05 -4.45
C THR A 42 6.63 -2.62 -4.36
N TYR A 43 6.75 -2.01 -3.20
CA TYR A 43 6.32 -0.64 -2.97
C TYR A 43 7.32 0.15 -2.14
N ASN A 44 7.20 1.47 -2.23
CA ASN A 44 7.91 2.44 -1.42
C ASN A 44 6.91 3.39 -0.75
N VAL A 45 7.16 3.73 0.51
CA VAL A 45 6.46 4.80 1.24
C VAL A 45 7.52 5.78 1.75
N SER A 46 7.29 7.07 1.49
CA SER A 46 8.12 8.14 2.05
C SER A 46 7.49 8.65 3.34
N TYR A 47 8.28 8.78 4.40
CA TYR A 47 7.77 9.21 5.70
C TYR A 47 7.71 10.74 5.79
N PRO A 48 6.66 11.31 6.40
CA PRO A 48 6.65 12.73 6.73
C PRO A 48 7.81 13.06 7.67
N GLY A 49 8.64 14.03 7.28
CA GLY A 49 9.87 14.37 8.01
C GLY A 49 11.15 13.77 7.44
N GLY A 50 11.07 12.93 6.41
CA GLY A 50 12.21 12.41 5.67
C GLY A 50 12.45 10.92 5.83
N GLY A 51 13.20 10.34 4.89
CA GLY A 51 13.38 8.89 4.79
C GLY A 51 12.18 8.17 4.18
N GLY A 52 12.16 6.85 4.34
CA GLY A 52 11.09 6.00 3.83
C GLY A 52 11.45 4.53 3.95
N THR A 53 10.50 3.69 3.56
CA THR A 53 10.68 2.23 3.51
C THR A 53 10.37 1.69 2.12
N THR A 54 11.04 0.61 1.76
CA THR A 54 10.73 -0.20 0.58
C THR A 54 10.50 -1.63 1.04
N ALA A 55 9.41 -2.23 0.60
CA ALA A 55 9.08 -3.61 0.95
C ALA A 55 8.58 -4.36 -0.29
N THR A 56 8.75 -5.69 -0.26
CA THR A 56 8.18 -6.60 -1.25
C THR A 56 7.33 -7.63 -0.53
N VAL A 57 6.10 -7.84 -1.01
CA VAL A 57 5.16 -8.82 -0.47
C VAL A 57 4.79 -9.83 -1.54
N GLY A 58 4.54 -11.07 -1.13
CA GLY A 58 3.94 -12.10 -1.97
C GLY A 58 2.40 -12.02 -1.98
N GLN A 59 1.75 -12.97 -2.63
CA GLN A 59 0.29 -13.12 -2.56
C GLN A 59 -0.20 -13.28 -1.11
N GLY A 60 -1.33 -12.65 -0.81
CA GLY A 60 -1.93 -12.57 0.52
C GLY A 60 -2.05 -11.13 1.01
N VAL A 61 -2.87 -10.93 2.05
CA VAL A 61 -3.01 -9.64 2.74
C VAL A 61 -2.25 -9.72 4.07
N GLY A 62 -1.67 -8.60 4.50
CA GLY A 62 -0.91 -8.52 5.76
C GLY A 62 0.56 -8.98 5.65
N GLY A 63 1.09 -9.13 4.43
CA GLY A 63 2.50 -9.52 4.22
C GLY A 63 3.50 -8.42 4.57
N SER A 64 3.06 -7.15 4.58
CA SER A 64 3.81 -6.01 5.09
C SER A 64 2.85 -4.91 5.55
N ALA A 65 3.36 -3.95 6.31
CA ALA A 65 2.58 -2.81 6.77
C ALA A 65 3.48 -1.59 6.97
N PHE A 66 2.87 -0.42 6.99
CA PHE A 66 3.49 0.81 7.43
C PHE A 66 2.54 1.58 8.35
N SER A 67 3.10 2.26 9.34
CA SER A 67 2.33 2.95 10.38
C SER A 67 3.10 4.15 10.92
N PHE A 68 2.35 5.15 11.38
CA PHE A 68 2.88 6.30 12.11
C PHE A 68 2.18 6.43 13.46
N GLN A 69 2.91 6.83 14.49
CA GLN A 69 2.36 6.92 15.85
C GLN A 69 1.15 7.84 15.90
N GLY A 70 0.05 7.35 16.47
CA GLY A 70 -1.22 8.09 16.57
C GLY A 70 -2.11 8.03 15.34
N PHE A 71 -1.73 7.24 14.32
CA PHE A 71 -2.52 7.00 13.11
C PHE A 71 -2.74 5.49 12.90
N PRO A 72 -3.78 5.08 12.15
CA PRO A 72 -4.00 3.68 11.81
C PRO A 72 -2.81 3.06 11.08
N LYS A 73 -2.56 1.78 11.33
CA LYS A 73 -1.62 0.96 10.54
C LYS A 73 -2.25 0.67 9.18
N VAL A 74 -1.46 0.76 8.11
CA VAL A 74 -1.88 0.37 6.75
C VAL A 74 -1.19 -0.94 6.40
N GLU A 75 -1.97 -2.00 6.28
CA GLU A 75 -1.52 -3.30 5.80
C GLU A 75 -1.52 -3.32 4.27
N VAL A 76 -0.45 -3.89 3.70
CA VAL A 76 -0.24 -3.99 2.26
C VAL A 76 -0.25 -5.45 1.85
N GLY A 77 -1.05 -5.74 0.84
CA GLY A 77 -1.22 -7.07 0.29
C GLY A 77 -1.23 -7.10 -1.23
N LEU A 78 -1.16 -8.32 -1.74
CA LEU A 78 -1.34 -8.65 -3.15
C LEU A 78 -2.43 -9.71 -3.27
N THR A 79 -3.38 -9.48 -4.17
CA THR A 79 -4.37 -10.49 -4.56
C THR A 79 -4.49 -10.56 -6.08
N LEU A 80 -5.29 -11.51 -6.58
CA LEU A 80 -5.69 -11.58 -7.97
C LEU A 80 -7.17 -11.25 -8.09
N VAL A 81 -7.51 -10.32 -9.00
CA VAL A 81 -8.88 -10.06 -9.43
C VAL A 81 -8.97 -10.47 -10.88
N ASP A 82 -9.78 -11.49 -11.18
CA ASP A 82 -9.91 -12.08 -12.51
C ASP A 82 -8.55 -12.49 -13.13
N GLY A 83 -7.66 -13.05 -12.30
CA GLY A 83 -6.31 -13.46 -12.71
C GLY A 83 -5.32 -12.31 -12.92
N LYS A 84 -5.71 -11.05 -12.66
CA LYS A 84 -4.83 -9.88 -12.76
C LYS A 84 -4.36 -9.45 -11.38
N PRO A 85 -3.10 -9.02 -11.23
CA PRO A 85 -2.59 -8.59 -9.95
C PRO A 85 -3.28 -7.32 -9.46
N ALA A 86 -3.62 -7.33 -8.18
CA ALA A 86 -4.26 -6.24 -7.50
C ALA A 86 -3.58 -5.95 -6.16
N LEU A 87 -3.25 -4.68 -5.96
CA LEU A 87 -2.85 -4.17 -4.65
C LEU A 87 -4.06 -4.23 -3.72
N VAL A 88 -3.83 -4.68 -2.50
CA VAL A 88 -4.78 -4.55 -1.38
C VAL A 88 -4.17 -3.63 -0.34
N LEU A 89 -4.91 -2.61 0.06
CA LEU A 89 -4.62 -1.83 1.26
C LEU A 89 -5.77 -2.05 2.24
N GLN A 90 -5.44 -2.28 3.51
CA GLN A 90 -6.42 -2.41 4.59
C GLN A 90 -5.92 -1.71 5.84
N LEU A 91 -6.85 -1.22 6.65
CA LEU A 91 -6.52 -0.69 7.96
C LEU A 91 -6.36 -1.84 8.95
N GLY A 92 -5.22 -1.86 9.64
CA GLY A 92 -4.98 -2.75 10.77
C GLY A 92 -5.10 -2.01 12.10
N ASP A 93 -5.02 -2.76 13.20
CA ASP A 93 -5.00 -2.17 14.53
C ASP A 93 -3.84 -1.16 14.67
N PRO A 94 -4.04 -0.02 15.36
CA PRO A 94 -2.99 0.95 15.62
C PRO A 94 -1.80 0.27 16.32
N ALA A 95 -0.58 0.63 15.91
CA ALA A 95 0.65 0.19 16.55
C ALA A 95 0.87 0.86 17.92
#